data_AF-A0A7K8MT91-F1
#
_entry.id   AF-A0A7K8MT91-F1
#
_cell.length_a   1.000
_cell.length_b   1.000
_cell.length_c   1.000
_cell.angle_alpha   90.00
_cell.angle_beta   90.00
_cell.angle_gamma   90.00
#
_symmetry.space_group_name_H-M   'P 1'
#
loop_
_entity.id
_entity.type
_entity.pdbx_description
1 polymer ?
#
loop_
_entity_poly.entity_id
_entity_poly.type
_entity_poly.pdbx_seq_one_letter_code
_entity_poly.pdbx_strand_id
1 'polypeptide(L)' 'PSVSISLVPSSSQPGPGCLLCSVMDFYPAETQVRWFQGQQELSGHVVATDIVPSGSWTFSL' A
#
# COMPACT_ATOMS: atom_id res chain seq x y z
N PRO A 1 3.83 13.00 0.71
CA PRO A 1 3.07 11.74 0.58
C PRO A 1 1.59 11.98 0.86
N SER A 2 0.72 11.55 -0.04
CA SER A 2 -0.71 11.38 0.19
C SER A 2 -1.00 9.90 0.39
N VAL A 3 -1.71 9.55 1.47
CA VAL A 3 -2.02 8.15 1.81
C VAL A 3 -3.52 7.95 1.80
N SER A 4 -3.99 6.93 1.09
CA SER A 4 -5.38 6.50 1.12
C SER A 4 -5.48 5.01 1.40
N ILE A 5 -6.50 4.62 2.17
CA ILE A 5 -6.81 3.23 2.48
C ILE A 5 -8.22 2.94 1.98
N SER A 6 -8.37 1.86 1.21
CA SER A 6 -9.65 1.44 0.66
C SER A 6 -9.84 -0.06 0.81
N LEU A 7 -11.10 -0.49 0.99
CA LEU A 7 -11.46 -1.91 0.95
C LEU A 7 -11.73 -2.29 -0.51
N VAL A 8 -10.96 -3.22 -1.06
CA VAL A 8 -11.12 -3.73 -2.41
C VAL A 8 -11.62 -5.17 -2.39
N PRO A 9 -12.47 -5.58 -3.35
CA PRO A 9 -12.91 -6.96 -3.46
C PRO A 9 -11.71 -7.90 -3.63
N SER A 10 -11.70 -9.02 -2.90
CA SER A 10 -10.72 -10.08 -3.11
C SER A 10 -11.00 -10.74 -4.47
N SER A 11 -10.13 -10.53 -5.46
CA SER A 11 -10.36 -10.92 -6.86
C SER A 11 -10.47 -12.42 -7.09
N SER A 12 -10.08 -13.26 -6.12
CA SER A 12 -9.91 -14.71 -6.31
C SER A 12 -10.81 -15.60 -5.44
N GLN A 13 -11.46 -15.09 -4.39
CA GLN A 13 -12.27 -15.92 -3.49
C GLN A 13 -13.44 -15.13 -2.85
N PRO A 14 -14.63 -15.75 -2.68
CA PRO A 14 -15.66 -15.21 -1.81
C PRO A 14 -15.13 -15.18 -0.36
N GLY A 15 -14.91 -13.99 0.16
CA GLY A 15 -14.31 -13.76 1.47
C GLY A 15 -14.28 -12.27 1.82
N PRO A 16 -13.81 -11.91 3.03
CA PRO A 16 -13.58 -10.51 3.38
C PRO A 16 -12.65 -9.85 2.35
N GLY A 17 -12.96 -8.60 1.99
CA GLY A 17 -12.16 -7.83 1.02
C GLY A 17 -10.72 -7.61 1.50
N CYS A 18 -9.85 -7.18 0.59
CA CYS A 18 -8.47 -6.80 0.89
C CYS A 18 -8.39 -5.30 1.20
N LEU A 19 -7.47 -4.90 2.08
CA LEU A 19 -7.16 -3.48 2.26
C LEU A 19 -6.06 -3.07 1.27
N LEU A 20 -6.34 -2.05 0.49
CA LEU A 20 -5.36 -1.40 -0.39
C LEU A 20 -4.90 -0.11 0.26
N CYS A 21 -3.60 0.02 0.50
CA CYS A 21 -2.94 1.26 0.88
C CYS A 21 -2.25 1.82 -0.35
N SER A 22 -2.64 3.01 -0.78
CA SER A 22 -1.98 3.73 -1.86
C SER A 22 -1.18 4.88 -1.26
N VAL A 23 0.10 4.98 -1.61
CA VAL A 23 0.96 6.09 -1.21
C VAL A 23 1.41 6.82 -2.46
N MET A 24 1.00 8.07 -2.59
CA MET A 24 1.33 8.92 -3.75
C MET A 24 2.18 10.10 -3.33
N ASP A 25 2.82 10.75 -4.30
CA ASP A 25 3.51 12.03 -4.13
C ASP A 25 4.56 12.02 -3.01
N PHE A 26 5.38 10.96 -2.98
CA PHE A 26 6.50 10.86 -2.04
C PHE A 26 7.85 11.03 -2.72
N TYR A 27 8.81 11.56 -1.96
CA TYR A 27 10.21 11.73 -2.31
C TYR A 27 11.02 11.81 -1.00
N PRO A 28 12.21 11.20 -0.89
CA PRO A 28 12.92 10.41 -1.90
C PRO A 28 12.24 9.05 -2.18
N ALA A 29 12.79 8.28 -3.13
CA ALA A 29 12.24 6.98 -3.56
C ALA A 29 12.25 5.93 -2.45
N GLU A 30 13.23 6.00 -1.54
CA GLU A 30 13.36 5.04 -0.45
C GLU A 30 12.26 5.30 0.59
N THR A 31 11.35 4.33 0.74
CA THR A 31 10.22 4.42 1.67
C THR A 31 9.89 3.04 2.23
N GLN A 32 9.19 3.03 3.37
CA GLN A 32 8.76 1.80 4.02
C GLN A 32 7.28 1.89 4.39
N VAL A 33 6.50 0.90 3.95
CA VAL A 33 5.09 0.72 4.33
C VAL A 33 4.95 -0.54 5.16
N ARG A 34 4.31 -0.42 6.33
CA ARG A 34 4.08 -1.53 7.26
C ARG A 34 2.62 -1.55 7.67
N TRP A 35 2.04 -2.74 7.69
CA TRP A 35 0.68 -2.95 8.15
C TRP A 35 0.67 -3.41 9.60
N PHE A 36 -0.27 -2.88 10.37
CA PHE A 36 -0.44 -3.26 11.76
C PHE A 36 -1.90 -3.61 12.05
N GLN A 37 -2.11 -4.66 12.82
CA GLN A 37 -3.39 -4.94 13.48
C GLN A 37 -3.23 -4.65 14.97
N GLY A 38 -3.73 -3.49 15.41
CA GLY A 38 -3.39 -2.96 16.74
C GLY A 38 -1.89 -2.65 16.82
N GLN A 39 -1.16 -3.34 17.69
CA GLN A 39 0.29 -3.16 17.87
C GLN A 39 1.14 -4.22 17.16
N GLN A 40 0.51 -5.21 16.52
CA GLN A 40 1.21 -6.32 15.86
C GLN A 40 1.42 -6.02 14.38
N GLU A 41 2.67 -6.11 13.92
CA GLU A 41 3.02 -5.97 12.50
C GLU A 41 2.54 -7.19 11.70
N LEU A 42 1.91 -6.96 10.55
CA LEU A 42 1.44 -7.97 9.62
C LEU A 42 2.45 -8.13 8.47
N SER A 43 2.90 -9.36 8.22
CA SER A 43 3.87 -9.67 7.16
C SER A 43 3.41 -10.77 6.20
N GLY A 44 2.59 -11.72 6.65
CA GLY A 44 2.22 -12.91 5.85
C GLY A 44 1.17 -12.70 4.75
N HIS A 45 0.40 -11.62 4.81
CA HIS A 45 -0.72 -11.34 3.89
C HIS A 45 -0.62 -9.96 3.23
N VAL A 46 0.57 -9.37 3.26
CA VAL A 46 0.84 -8.05 2.68
C VAL A 46 1.52 -8.25 1.33
N VAL A 47 0.93 -7.65 0.29
CA VAL A 47 1.54 -7.56 -1.03
C VAL A 47 1.76 -6.08 -1.32
N ALA A 48 3.00 -5.73 -1.67
CA ALA A 48 3.36 -4.40 -2.14
C ALA A 48 3.64 -4.45 -3.63
N THR A 49 3.18 -3.43 -4.34
CA THR A 49 3.58 -3.14 -5.72
C THR A 49 4.93 -2.44 -5.76
N ASP A 50 5.60 -2.53 -6.90
CA ASP A 50 6.83 -1.79 -7.14
C ASP A 50 6.57 -0.28 -7.07
N ILE A 51 7.58 0.46 -6.60
CA ILE A 51 7.54 1.92 -6.59
C ILE A 51 7.64 2.43 -8.03
N VAL A 52 6.68 3.26 -8.43
CA VAL A 52 6.60 3.82 -9.78
C VAL A 52 6.78 5.35 -9.77
N PRO A 53 7.58 5.93 -10.68
CA PRO A 53 7.67 7.39 -10.84
C PRO A 53 6.34 7.99 -11.28
N SER A 54 5.90 9.08 -10.65
CA SER A 54 4.60 9.72 -10.90
C SER A 54 4.68 11.03 -11.70
N GLY A 55 5.84 11.34 -12.28
CA GLY A 55 6.13 12.67 -12.84
C GLY A 55 6.45 13.66 -11.72
N SER A 56 6.94 14.87 -12.04
CA SER A 56 7.29 15.89 -11.04
C SER A 56 8.29 15.46 -9.94
N TRP A 57 9.21 14.53 -10.26
CA TRP A 57 10.20 13.98 -9.31
C TRP A 57 9.60 13.25 -8.10
N THR A 58 8.33 12.85 -8.14
CA THR A 58 7.68 12.08 -7.08
C THR A 58 7.46 10.63 -7.49
N PHE A 59 7.17 9.79 -6.50
CA PHE A 59 6.94 8.36 -6.63
C PHE A 59 5.56 7.98 -6.06
N SER A 60 5.03 6.85 -6.50
CA SER A 60 3.83 6.20 -5.96
C SER A 60 4.05 4.71 -5.75
N LEU A 61 3.33 4.12 -4.80
CA LEU A 61 3.30 2.69 -4.52
C LEU A 61 1.87 2.22 -4.21
#